data_AF-A0A4S9SHR2-F1
#
_entry.id   AF-A0A4S9SHR2-F1
#
_cell.length_a   1.000
_cell.length_b   1.000
_cell.length_c   1.000
_cell.angle_alpha   90.00
_cell.angle_beta   90.00
_cell.angle_gamma   90.00
#
_symmetry.space_group_name_H-M   'P 1'
#
loop_
_entity.id
_entity.type
_entity.pdbx_description
1 polymer ?
#
loop_
_entity_poly.entity_id
_entity_poly.type
_entity_poly.pdbx_seq_one_letter_code
_entity_poly.pdbx_strand_id
1 'polypeptide(L)'
;TEVETRPVSEIHFEGDIEAFEVYTEWVYSGHVFKKKLRDDEGGAKFLSYGQAYILGEKLLDHDFKNEVLDTLLTEILSGAKIDLTLAKLVYGGTTKTSPLRRLLVDIYTWYGHKDWLKYGNNKSYAPLSFLSDLSAAFLERHNNDASLKDRYPVWNPCRYHEHPAGQNCPTPHDRSHPRKLATGSEPDTDKVTS
;
A
#
# COMPACT_ATOMS: atom_id res chain seq x y z
N THR A 1 39.56 -29.23 -12.74
CA THR A 1 38.28 -28.83 -13.35
C THR A 1 37.70 -27.76 -12.44
N GLU A 2 38.01 -26.50 -12.72
CA GLU A 2 37.45 -25.36 -11.97
C GLU A 2 36.01 -25.16 -12.41
N VAL A 3 35.09 -25.17 -11.45
CA VAL A 3 33.70 -24.80 -11.66
C VAL A 3 33.68 -23.27 -11.73
N GLU A 4 33.60 -22.75 -12.95
CA GLU A 4 33.38 -21.33 -13.22
C GLU A 4 31.95 -20.99 -12.75
N THR A 5 31.83 -20.61 -11.48
CA THR A 5 30.59 -20.07 -10.93
C THR A 5 30.36 -18.73 -11.62
N ARG A 6 29.45 -18.72 -12.61
CA ARG A 6 28.96 -17.48 -13.22
C ARG A 6 28.55 -16.51 -12.11
N PRO A 7 29.00 -15.25 -12.13
CA PRO A 7 28.61 -14.28 -11.12
C PRO A 7 27.08 -14.18 -11.12
N VAL A 8 26.49 -14.27 -9.93
CA VAL A 8 25.07 -14.01 -9.71
C VAL A 8 24.77 -12.64 -10.30
N SER A 9 23.85 -12.59 -11.26
CA SER A 9 23.43 -11.34 -11.89
C SER A 9 22.99 -10.37 -10.80
N GLU A 10 23.76 -9.32 -10.56
CA GLU A 10 23.41 -8.29 -9.58
C GLU A 10 22.25 -7.46 -10.16
N ILE A 11 21.06 -7.64 -9.59
CA ILE A 11 19.88 -6.85 -9.96
C ILE A 11 19.97 -5.54 -9.18
N HIS A 12 20.37 -4.46 -9.84
CA HIS A 12 20.38 -3.14 -9.24
C HIS A 12 18.96 -2.55 -9.25
N PHE A 13 18.31 -2.51 -8.10
CA PHE A 13 17.05 -1.81 -7.92
C PHE A 13 17.31 -0.39 -7.42
N GLU A 14 16.87 0.62 -8.18
CA GLU A 14 16.76 1.99 -7.66
C GLU A 14 15.57 2.04 -6.68
N GLY A 15 15.81 1.67 -5.42
CA GLY A 15 14.79 1.54 -4.38
C GLY A 15 15.37 1.72 -2.97
N ASP A 16 14.49 2.05 -2.04
CA ASP A 16 14.83 2.13 -0.63
C ASP A 16 15.04 0.71 -0.06
N ILE A 17 16.09 0.52 0.74
CA ILE A 17 16.42 -0.78 1.36
C ILE A 17 15.24 -1.27 2.23
N GLU A 18 14.58 -0.37 2.94
CA GLU A 18 13.47 -0.66 3.84
C GLU A 18 12.25 -1.17 3.08
N ALA A 19 11.98 -0.59 1.90
CA ALA A 19 10.91 -1.07 1.01
C ALA A 19 11.19 -2.48 0.50
N PHE A 20 12.45 -2.77 0.17
CA PHE A 20 12.85 -4.09 -0.29
C PHE A 20 12.79 -5.12 0.83
N GLU A 21 13.14 -4.77 2.06
CA GLU A 21 12.94 -5.63 3.22
C GLU A 21 11.47 -6.04 3.36
N VAL A 22 10.54 -5.07 3.32
CA VAL A 22 9.10 -5.34 3.38
C VAL A 22 8.65 -6.24 2.22
N TYR A 23 9.17 -6.00 1.01
CA TYR A 23 8.87 -6.85 -0.14
C TYR A 23 9.40 -8.27 0.02
N THR A 24 10.61 -8.46 0.56
CA THR A 24 11.13 -9.81 0.82
C THR A 24 10.29 -10.52 1.87
N GLU A 25 9.88 -9.84 2.94
CA GLU A 25 8.96 -10.41 3.94
C GLU A 25 7.66 -10.89 3.27
N TRP A 26 7.07 -10.08 2.39
CA TRP A 26 5.90 -10.46 1.59
C TRP A 26 6.15 -11.69 0.71
N VAL A 27 7.22 -11.69 -0.11
CA VAL A 27 7.51 -12.79 -1.04
C VAL A 27 7.68 -14.12 -0.30
N TYR A 28 8.34 -14.10 0.87
CA TYR A 28 8.63 -15.29 1.63
C TYR A 28 7.47 -15.78 2.50
N SER A 29 6.65 -14.88 3.05
CA SER A 29 5.60 -15.24 4.02
C SER A 29 4.17 -15.13 3.50
N GLY A 30 3.96 -14.41 2.40
CA GLY A 30 2.64 -14.02 1.92
C GLY A 30 1.95 -12.95 2.77
N HIS A 31 2.69 -12.30 3.69
CA HIS A 31 2.16 -11.24 4.55
C HIS A 31 3.17 -10.12 4.74
N VAL A 32 2.66 -8.90 4.91
CA VAL A 32 3.48 -7.77 5.35
C VAL A 32 3.45 -7.73 6.87
N PHE A 33 4.56 -8.06 7.53
CA PHE A 33 4.60 -8.04 8.98
C PHE A 33 4.58 -6.62 9.52
N LYS A 34 3.88 -6.46 10.63
CA LYS A 34 3.97 -5.27 11.47
C LYS A 34 5.32 -5.30 12.19
N LYS A 35 6.39 -4.96 11.48
CA LYS A 35 7.70 -4.78 12.12
C LYS A 35 7.49 -3.80 13.27
N LYS A 36 7.99 -4.14 14.47
CA LYS A 36 8.18 -3.18 15.55
C LYS A 36 9.32 -2.25 15.12
N LEU A 37 9.06 -1.40 14.13
CA LEU A 37 9.82 -0.17 14.00
C LEU A 37 9.68 0.49 15.37
N ARG A 38 10.84 0.73 16.00
CA ARG A 38 10.94 1.08 17.41
C ARG A 38 9.85 2.07 17.80
N ASP A 39 9.27 1.83 18.97
CA ASP A 39 8.06 2.47 19.51
C ASP A 39 8.15 4.02 19.65
N ASP A 40 9.20 4.67 19.14
CA ASP A 40 9.47 6.10 19.24
C ASP A 40 9.09 6.94 18.00
N GLU A 41 8.90 6.37 16.80
CA GLU A 41 8.64 7.19 15.60
C GLU A 41 7.57 6.60 14.66
N GLY A 42 6.29 6.75 15.03
CA GLY A 42 5.15 6.31 14.21
C GLY A 42 5.19 6.82 12.75
N GLY A 43 5.85 7.95 12.49
CA GLY A 43 6.05 8.48 11.13
C GLY A 43 6.95 7.62 10.24
N ALA A 44 8.02 7.03 10.79
CA ALA A 44 8.95 6.19 10.03
C ALA A 44 8.26 4.92 9.50
N LYS A 45 7.36 4.34 10.31
CA LYS A 45 6.55 3.17 9.92
C LYS A 45 5.62 3.44 8.75
N PHE A 46 5.01 4.62 8.71
CA PHE A 46 4.14 4.97 7.61
C PHE A 46 4.92 5.24 6.32
N LEU A 47 6.11 5.84 6.43
CA LEU A 47 7.01 6.03 5.30
C LEU A 47 7.45 4.69 4.70
N SER A 48 7.84 3.71 5.53
CA SER A 48 8.23 2.38 5.02
C SER A 48 7.09 1.71 4.24
N TYR A 49 5.84 1.82 4.70
CA TYR A 49 4.68 1.33 3.93
C TYR A 49 4.45 2.12 2.63
N GLY A 50 4.61 3.44 2.66
CA GLY A 50 4.53 4.25 1.44
C GLY A 50 5.59 3.87 0.40
N GLN A 51 6.83 3.63 0.85
CA GLN A 51 7.93 3.21 -0.03
C GLN A 51 7.72 1.79 -0.55
N ALA A 52 7.25 0.86 0.31
CA ALA A 52 6.88 -0.49 -0.10
C ALA A 52 5.79 -0.47 -1.18
N TYR A 53 4.76 0.37 -1.02
CA TYR A 53 3.72 0.51 -2.05
C TYR A 53 4.30 1.05 -3.37
N ILE A 54 5.17 2.07 -3.32
CA ILE A 54 5.86 2.60 -4.51
C ILE A 54 6.73 1.53 -5.18
N LEU A 55 7.39 0.68 -4.39
CA LEU A 55 8.12 -0.47 -4.91
C LEU A 55 7.17 -1.45 -5.61
N GLY A 56 6.01 -1.75 -5.03
CA GLY A 56 4.96 -2.54 -5.67
C GLY A 56 4.46 -1.96 -7.00
N GLU A 57 4.35 -0.63 -7.11
CA GLU A 57 4.02 0.05 -8.38
C GLU A 57 5.12 -0.19 -9.44
N LYS A 58 6.40 -0.11 -9.05
CA LYS A 58 7.54 -0.39 -9.94
C LYS A 58 7.60 -1.85 -10.37
N LEU A 59 7.25 -2.77 -9.47
CA LEU A 59 7.24 -4.22 -9.69
C LEU A 59 5.99 -4.71 -10.40
N LEU A 60 4.95 -3.87 -10.52
CA LEU A 60 3.62 -4.25 -11.01
C LEU A 60 2.99 -5.41 -10.22
N ASP A 61 3.34 -5.54 -8.94
CA ASP A 61 2.80 -6.57 -8.04
C ASP A 61 1.54 -6.03 -7.34
N HIS A 62 0.38 -6.33 -7.94
CA HIS A 62 -0.92 -5.90 -7.41
C HIS A 62 -1.25 -6.52 -6.04
N ASP A 63 -0.91 -7.79 -5.82
CA ASP A 63 -1.19 -8.48 -4.56
C ASP A 63 -0.38 -7.88 -3.42
N PHE A 64 0.90 -7.58 -3.67
CA PHE A 64 1.75 -6.86 -2.71
C PHE A 64 1.20 -5.47 -2.40
N LYS A 65 0.82 -4.69 -3.42
CA LYS A 65 0.23 -3.36 -3.22
C LYS A 65 -1.03 -3.43 -2.37
N ASN A 66 -1.90 -4.42 -2.61
CA ASN A 66 -3.12 -4.63 -1.86
C ASN A 66 -2.84 -5.01 -0.40
N GLU A 67 -1.84 -5.85 -0.13
CA GLU A 67 -1.43 -6.22 1.23
C GLU A 67 -0.85 -5.04 2.01
N VAL A 68 0.01 -4.24 1.38
CA VAL A 68 0.56 -3.02 1.98
C VAL A 68 -0.56 -2.04 2.30
N LEU A 69 -1.53 -1.88 1.40
CA LEU A 69 -2.68 -1.00 1.58
C LEU A 69 -3.54 -1.44 2.76
N ASP A 70 -3.85 -2.73 2.88
CA ASP A 70 -4.64 -3.26 3.99
C ASP A 70 -3.94 -3.11 5.33
N THR A 71 -2.64 -3.36 5.34
CA THR A 71 -1.81 -3.17 6.52
C THR A 71 -1.84 -1.71 6.96
N LEU A 72 -1.61 -0.79 6.02
CA LEU A 72 -1.66 0.65 6.27
C LEU A 72 -3.03 1.09 6.82
N LEU A 73 -4.12 0.67 6.16
CA LEU A 73 -5.48 1.01 6.56
C LEU A 73 -5.78 0.48 7.96
N THR A 74 -5.42 -0.77 8.26
CA THR A 74 -5.63 -1.38 9.58
C THR A 74 -4.92 -0.59 10.69
N GLU A 75 -3.69 -0.16 10.45
CA GLU A 75 -2.92 0.64 11.41
C GLU A 75 -3.58 2.00 11.67
N ILE A 76 -4.01 2.68 10.61
CA ILE A 76 -4.67 3.99 10.73
C ILE A 76 -6.00 3.87 11.47
N LEU A 77 -6.81 2.87 11.13
CA LEU A 77 -8.08 2.61 11.81
C LEU A 77 -7.91 2.17 13.27
N SER A 78 -6.75 1.62 13.64
CA SER A 78 -6.41 1.32 15.03
C SER A 78 -6.04 2.56 15.87
N GLY A 79 -6.10 3.76 15.29
CA GLY A 79 -5.89 5.03 15.98
C GLY A 79 -4.51 5.64 15.77
N ALA A 80 -3.71 5.10 14.85
CA ALA A 80 -2.42 5.66 14.53
C ALA A 80 -2.57 7.03 13.82
N LYS A 81 -1.71 7.98 14.18
CA LYS A 81 -1.68 9.31 13.59
C LYS A 81 -0.77 9.30 12.37
N ILE A 82 -1.29 9.73 11.23
CA ILE A 82 -0.49 9.98 10.04
C ILE A 82 -0.17 11.46 9.91
N ASP A 83 1.02 11.74 9.41
CA ASP A 83 1.49 13.09 9.13
C ASP A 83 1.59 13.34 7.61
N LEU A 84 1.94 14.58 7.24
CA LEU A 84 2.07 14.97 5.83
C LEU A 84 3.28 14.36 5.12
N THR A 85 4.17 13.67 5.82
CA THR A 85 5.33 13.04 5.19
C THR A 85 4.90 11.89 4.29
N LEU A 86 3.93 11.08 4.73
CA LEU A 86 3.36 10.01 3.92
C LEU A 86 2.67 10.56 2.67
N ALA A 87 1.83 11.59 2.81
CA ALA A 87 1.18 12.23 1.68
C ALA A 87 2.19 12.78 0.67
N LYS A 88 3.27 13.42 1.15
CA LYS A 88 4.36 13.91 0.29
C LYS A 88 5.05 12.78 -0.47
N LEU A 89 5.41 11.72 0.23
CA LEU A 89 6.06 10.55 -0.37
C LEU A 89 5.18 9.93 -1.45
N VAL A 90 3.93 9.62 -1.13
CA VAL A 90 3.00 8.94 -2.06
C VAL A 90 2.72 9.81 -3.28
N TYR A 91 2.45 11.11 -3.11
CA TYR A 91 2.19 11.99 -4.24
C TYR A 91 3.42 12.31 -5.09
N GLY A 92 4.63 12.15 -4.55
CA GLY A 92 5.88 12.23 -5.31
C GLY A 92 6.22 10.94 -6.05
N GLY A 93 5.85 9.78 -5.50
CA GLY A 93 6.31 8.47 -5.98
C GLY A 93 5.29 7.61 -6.75
N THR A 94 4.03 8.03 -6.83
CA THR A 94 2.97 7.24 -7.52
C THR A 94 2.34 7.99 -8.69
N THR A 95 1.47 7.36 -9.47
CA THR A 95 0.69 8.03 -10.54
C THR A 95 -0.55 8.75 -9.97
N LYS A 96 -1.13 9.68 -10.73
CA LYS A 96 -2.35 10.42 -10.30
C LYS A 96 -3.55 9.52 -10.04
N THR A 97 -3.62 8.36 -10.69
CA THR A 97 -4.69 7.37 -10.56
C THR A 97 -4.41 6.33 -9.47
N SER A 98 -3.27 6.45 -8.76
CA SER A 98 -2.87 5.45 -7.77
C SER A 98 -3.91 5.32 -6.65
N PRO A 99 -4.36 4.09 -6.33
CA PRO A 99 -5.34 3.86 -5.28
C PRO A 99 -4.90 4.35 -3.90
N LEU A 100 -3.61 4.29 -3.58
CA LEU A 100 -3.09 4.79 -2.30
C LEU A 100 -3.30 6.31 -2.13
N ARG A 101 -3.25 7.10 -3.22
CA ARG A 101 -3.58 8.53 -3.15
C ARG A 101 -5.04 8.75 -2.74
N ARG A 102 -5.96 8.01 -3.37
CA ARG A 102 -7.39 8.06 -3.06
C ARG A 102 -7.64 7.66 -1.61
N LEU A 103 -7.01 6.58 -1.15
CA LEU A 103 -7.09 6.14 0.24
C LEU A 103 -6.67 7.25 1.21
N LEU A 104 -5.51 7.88 0.97
CA LEU A 104 -5.04 8.96 1.84
C LEU A 104 -6.01 10.14 1.88
N VAL A 105 -6.54 10.56 0.72
CA VAL A 105 -7.54 11.63 0.67
C VAL A 105 -8.76 11.26 1.51
N ASP A 106 -9.31 10.07 1.32
CA ASP A 106 -10.48 9.61 2.09
C ASP A 106 -10.19 9.55 3.60
N ILE A 107 -9.01 9.06 4.00
CA ILE A 107 -8.60 9.05 5.42
C ILE A 107 -8.58 10.48 6.00
N TYR A 108 -7.93 11.43 5.32
CA TYR A 108 -7.89 12.81 5.78
C TYR A 108 -9.27 13.47 5.77
N THR A 109 -10.10 13.18 4.77
CA THR A 109 -11.45 13.74 4.65
C THR A 109 -12.36 13.25 5.76
N TRP A 110 -12.27 11.98 6.16
CA TRP A 110 -13.20 11.37 7.11
C TRP A 110 -12.70 11.32 8.56
N TYR A 111 -11.39 11.17 8.77
CA TYR A 111 -10.75 11.00 10.09
C TYR A 111 -9.75 12.09 10.43
N GLY A 112 -9.32 12.86 9.44
CA GLY A 112 -8.32 13.90 9.63
C GLY A 112 -8.78 14.95 10.64
N HIS A 113 -7.85 15.33 11.51
CA HIS A 113 -8.01 16.50 12.36
C HIS A 113 -7.20 17.67 11.78
N LYS A 114 -7.60 18.92 12.05
CA LYS A 114 -6.85 20.12 11.61
C LYS A 114 -5.36 20.08 11.97
N ASP A 115 -5.02 19.38 13.05
CA ASP A 115 -3.63 19.23 13.50
C ASP A 115 -2.77 18.33 12.61
N TRP A 116 -3.40 17.46 11.81
CA TRP A 116 -2.68 16.61 10.84
C TRP A 116 -2.13 17.42 9.67
N LEU A 117 -2.71 18.60 9.41
CA LEU A 117 -2.27 19.53 8.37
C LEU A 117 -1.29 20.61 8.89
N LYS A 118 -1.02 20.65 10.21
CA LYS A 118 -0.16 21.69 10.79
C LYS A 118 1.31 21.46 10.45
N TYR A 119 1.88 22.46 9.77
CA TYR A 119 3.29 22.56 9.37
C TYR A 119 4.30 22.49 10.54
N GLY A 120 3.88 22.78 11.78
CA GLY A 120 4.78 22.82 12.95
C GLY A 120 5.12 21.45 13.56
N ASN A 121 4.28 20.43 13.36
CA ASN A 121 4.55 19.08 13.88
C ASN A 121 5.38 18.23 12.90
N ASN A 122 5.31 18.56 11.60
CA ASN A 122 5.84 17.74 10.54
C ASN A 122 6.66 18.68 9.64
N LYS A 123 7.98 18.51 9.55
CA LYS A 123 8.91 19.36 8.77
C LYS A 123 8.69 19.28 7.24
N SER A 124 7.48 18.96 6.78
CA SER A 124 7.14 18.65 5.40
C SER A 124 5.92 19.45 4.95
N TYR A 125 6.03 20.09 3.79
CA TYR A 125 4.91 20.73 3.12
C TYR A 125 4.03 19.67 2.44
N ALA A 126 2.71 19.86 2.55
CA ALA A 126 1.75 19.09 1.77
C ALA A 126 1.94 19.38 0.26
N PRO A 127 1.96 18.35 -0.61
CA PRO A 127 1.95 18.55 -2.05
C PRO A 127 0.71 19.35 -2.49
N LEU A 128 0.88 20.28 -3.42
CA LEU A 128 -0.24 21.08 -3.93
C LEU A 128 -1.35 20.20 -4.53
N SER A 129 -0.96 19.13 -5.23
CA SER A 129 -1.89 18.13 -5.76
C SER A 129 -2.68 17.42 -4.67
N PHE A 130 -2.04 17.06 -3.56
CA PHE A 130 -2.73 16.47 -2.41
C PHE A 130 -3.73 17.46 -1.79
N LEU A 131 -3.32 18.71 -1.59
CA LEU A 131 -4.23 19.73 -1.06
C LEU A 131 -5.42 20.00 -2.00
N SER A 132 -5.19 19.96 -3.31
CA SER A 132 -6.25 20.09 -4.32
C SER A 132 -7.27 18.94 -4.21
N ASP A 133 -6.79 17.69 -4.21
CA ASP A 133 -7.65 16.50 -4.10
C ASP A 133 -8.41 16.49 -2.77
N LEU A 134 -7.73 16.81 -1.67
CA LEU A 134 -8.33 16.90 -0.33
C LEU A 134 -9.39 18.00 -0.24
N SER A 135 -9.13 19.16 -0.85
CA SER A 135 -10.10 20.26 -0.87
C SER A 135 -11.34 19.88 -1.68
N ALA A 136 -11.17 19.23 -2.82
CA ALA A 136 -12.28 18.73 -3.63
C ALA A 136 -13.13 17.71 -2.84
N ALA A 137 -12.49 16.76 -2.17
CA ALA A 137 -13.17 15.76 -1.34
C ALA A 137 -13.94 16.39 -0.16
N PHE A 138 -13.37 17.41 0.51
CA PHE A 138 -14.09 18.15 1.55
C PHE A 138 -15.30 18.90 1.02
N LEU A 139 -15.20 19.54 -0.15
CA LEU A 139 -16.32 20.26 -0.77
C LEU A 139 -17.43 19.29 -1.20
N GLU A 140 -17.06 18.14 -1.76
CA GLU A 140 -18.01 17.08 -2.11
C GLU A 140 -18.74 16.55 -0.87
N ARG A 141 -18.01 16.30 0.22
CA ARG A 141 -18.60 15.92 1.51
C ARG A 141 -19.55 16.98 2.07
N HIS A 142 -19.22 18.26 1.92
CA HIS A 142 -20.03 19.37 2.43
C HIS A 142 -21.23 19.71 1.52
N ASN A 143 -21.34 19.08 0.35
CA ASN A 143 -22.48 19.29 -0.54
C ASN A 143 -23.81 19.01 0.18
N ASN A 144 -24.87 19.74 -0.18
CA ASN A 144 -26.17 19.73 0.51
C ASN A 144 -26.98 18.43 0.33
N ASP A 145 -26.43 17.43 -0.34
CA ASP A 145 -27.01 16.12 -0.44
C ASP A 145 -26.93 15.40 0.91
N ALA A 146 -28.06 15.35 1.62
CA ALA A 146 -28.18 14.69 2.92
C ALA A 146 -27.74 13.21 2.86
N SER A 147 -27.87 12.54 1.71
CA SER A 147 -27.43 11.16 1.55
C SER A 147 -25.90 11.01 1.65
N LEU A 148 -25.11 12.02 1.31
CA LEU A 148 -23.66 12.02 1.41
C LEU A 148 -23.17 12.41 2.81
N LYS A 149 -23.92 13.29 3.50
CA LYS A 149 -23.57 13.78 4.85
C LYS A 149 -23.62 12.69 5.92
N ASP A 150 -24.58 11.76 5.82
CA ASP A 150 -24.76 10.65 6.77
C ASP A 150 -23.95 9.40 6.42
N ARG A 151 -23.28 9.37 5.25
CA ARG A 151 -22.44 8.26 4.83
C ARG A 151 -21.06 8.35 5.47
N TYR A 152 -20.93 7.89 6.72
CA TYR A 152 -19.63 7.40 7.15
C TYR A 152 -19.20 6.30 6.16
N PRO A 153 -17.99 6.35 5.59
CA PRO A 153 -17.58 5.33 4.64
C PRO A 153 -17.57 3.99 5.38
N VAL A 154 -18.44 3.07 4.96
CA VAL A 154 -18.26 1.66 5.27
C VAL A 154 -16.92 1.29 4.62
N TRP A 155 -15.90 1.09 5.44
CA TRP A 155 -14.57 0.77 4.95
C TRP A 155 -14.61 -0.56 4.23
N ASN A 156 -14.50 -0.47 2.91
CA ASN A 156 -14.33 -1.60 2.04
C ASN A 156 -12.96 -1.45 1.37
N PRO A 157 -11.91 -2.15 1.86
CA PRO A 157 -10.55 -2.05 1.33
C PRO A 157 -10.47 -2.31 -0.18
N CYS A 158 -11.35 -3.17 -0.70
CA CYS A 158 -11.49 -3.46 -2.13
C CYS A 158 -11.66 -2.22 -3.01
N ARG A 159 -12.26 -1.13 -2.49
CA ARG A 159 -12.40 0.15 -3.23
C ARG A 159 -11.05 0.74 -3.65
N TYR A 160 -9.98 0.36 -2.95
CA TYR A 160 -8.62 0.81 -3.20
C TYR A 160 -7.70 -0.32 -3.67
N HIS A 161 -8.19 -1.55 -3.79
CA HIS A 161 -7.40 -2.64 -4.34
C HIS A 161 -7.37 -2.59 -5.86
N GLU A 162 -6.31 -3.15 -6.42
CA GLU A 162 -6.19 -3.40 -7.85
C GLU A 162 -6.39 -4.89 -8.12
N HIS A 163 -7.23 -5.18 -9.11
CA HIS A 163 -7.51 -6.55 -9.55
C HIS A 163 -7.55 -6.57 -11.08
N PRO A 164 -7.15 -7.69 -11.71
CA PRO A 164 -7.46 -7.95 -13.10
C PRO A 164 -8.96 -7.84 -13.38
N ALA A 165 -9.32 -7.38 -14.58
CA ALA A 165 -10.72 -7.18 -14.95
C ALA A 165 -11.53 -8.48 -14.79
N GLY A 166 -12.68 -8.39 -14.11
CA GLY A 166 -13.60 -9.51 -13.91
C GLY A 166 -13.26 -10.42 -12.72
N GLN A 167 -12.22 -10.14 -11.95
CA GLN A 167 -11.91 -10.88 -10.73
C GLN A 167 -12.57 -10.26 -9.50
N ASN A 168 -13.03 -11.13 -8.58
CA ASN A 168 -13.47 -10.70 -7.27
C ASN A 168 -12.26 -10.31 -6.42
N CYS A 169 -12.48 -9.38 -5.48
CA CYS A 169 -11.46 -9.05 -4.50
C CYS A 169 -11.08 -10.30 -3.70
N PRO A 170 -9.81 -10.73 -3.73
CA PRO A 170 -9.39 -11.86 -2.91
C PRO A 170 -9.55 -11.47 -1.46
N THR A 171 -10.18 -12.34 -0.67
CA THR A 171 -10.12 -12.19 0.79
C THR A 171 -8.67 -12.36 1.24
N PRO A 172 -8.25 -11.82 2.40
CA PRO A 172 -6.88 -11.99 2.88
C PRO A 172 -6.43 -13.46 2.94
N HIS A 173 -7.37 -14.41 3.08
CA HIS A 173 -7.09 -15.85 3.07
C HIS A 173 -6.96 -16.45 1.66
N ASP A 174 -7.57 -15.82 0.65
CA ASP A 174 -7.58 -16.28 -0.75
C ASP A 174 -6.49 -15.62 -1.61
N ARG A 175 -5.76 -14.64 -1.08
CA ARG A 175 -4.63 -14.03 -1.79
C ARG A 175 -3.61 -15.10 -2.15
N SER A 176 -3.27 -15.17 -3.43
CA SER A 176 -2.24 -16.08 -3.92
C SER A 176 -0.92 -15.71 -3.29
N HIS A 177 -0.45 -16.54 -2.36
CA HIS A 177 0.90 -16.39 -1.83
C HIS A 177 1.89 -16.42 -3.01
N PRO A 178 2.84 -15.47 -3.10
CA PRO A 178 3.82 -15.42 -4.19
C PRO A 178 4.54 -16.75 -4.47
N ARG A 179 4.83 -17.54 -3.43
CA ARG A 179 5.42 -18.89 -3.54
C ARG A 179 4.49 -19.93 -4.16
N LYS A 180 3.18 -19.80 -3.99
CA LYS A 180 2.20 -20.69 -4.64
C LYS A 180 2.13 -20.44 -6.15
N LEU A 181 2.35 -19.20 -6.59
CA LEU A 181 2.46 -18.86 -8.02
C LEU A 181 3.73 -19.41 -8.66
N ALA A 182 4.86 -19.39 -7.93
CA ALA A 182 6.14 -19.93 -8.41
C ALA A 182 6.16 -21.47 -8.52
N THR A 183 5.21 -22.18 -7.88
CA THR A 183 5.13 -23.65 -7.87
C THR A 183 4.08 -24.20 -8.84
N GLY A 184 3.43 -23.35 -9.65
CA GLY A 184 2.32 -23.72 -10.53
C GLY A 184 2.64 -23.62 -12.03
N SER A 185 3.42 -24.57 -12.55
CA SER A 185 3.39 -25.04 -13.95
C SER A 185 3.95 -26.46 -14.03
N GLU A 186 3.58 -27.34 -13.10
CA GLU A 186 3.77 -28.77 -13.31
C GLU A 186 2.56 -29.30 -14.10
N PRO A 187 2.76 -29.86 -15.31
CA PRO A 187 1.68 -30.50 -16.03
C PRO A 187 1.17 -31.70 -15.23
N ASP A 188 -0.15 -31.79 -15.13
CA ASP A 188 -0.91 -32.89 -14.57
C ASP A 188 -0.42 -34.21 -15.20
N THR A 189 0.53 -34.87 -14.55
CA THR A 189 1.02 -36.17 -14.96
C THR A 189 0.15 -37.23 -14.30
N ASP A 190 -0.65 -37.85 -15.14
CA ASP A 190 -1.05 -39.26 -15.10
C ASP A 190 -1.70 -39.76 -13.79
N LYS A 191 -3.03 -39.71 -13.78
CA LYS A 191 -3.79 -40.85 -13.25
C LYS A 191 -3.69 -42.03 -14.23
N VAL A 192 -2.59 -42.75 -14.15
CA VAL A 192 -2.53 -44.18 -14.52
C VAL A 192 -2.25 -44.95 -13.25
N THR A 193 -3.17 -45.87 -12.92
CA THR A 193 -3.06 -47.10 -12.10
C THR A 193 -4.44 -47.36 -11.49
N SER A 194 -5.02 -48.55 -11.48
CA SER A 194 -4.80 -49.84 -12.15
C SER A 194 -6.14 -50.59 -12.08
#